data_AF-A0A6L3NDZ2-F1
#
_entry.id   AF-A0A6L3NDZ2-F1
#
_cell.length_a   1.000
_cell.length_b   1.000
_cell.length_c   1.000
_cell.angle_alpha   90.00
_cell.angle_beta   90.00
_cell.angle_gamma   90.00
#
_symmetry.space_group_name_H-M   'P 1'
#
loop_
_entity.id
_entity.type
_entity.pdbx_description
1 polymer ?
#
loop_
_entity_poly.entity_id
_entity_poly.type
_entity_poly.pdbx_seq_one_letter_code
_entity_poly.pdbx_strand_id
1 'polypeptide(L)' 'RRVIPLGGSVRVELEARTGGALEAELDRDAWRALALQVGDGATAVPRAVRVFPAH' A
#
# COMPACT_ATOMS: atom_id res chain seq x y z
N ARG A 1 3.53 0.76 -7.86
CA ARG A 1 2.71 0.72 -9.09
C ARG A 1 2.04 2.07 -9.38
N ARG A 2 1.33 2.67 -8.42
CA ARG A 2 0.83 4.06 -8.51
C ARG A 2 0.44 4.60 -7.13
N VAL A 3 0.27 5.92 -7.05
CA VAL A 3 -0.17 6.65 -5.85
C VAL A 3 -1.42 7.44 -6.23
N ILE A 4 -2.50 7.28 -5.46
CA ILE A 4 -3.82 7.84 -5.75
C ILE A 4 -4.26 8.70 -4.55
N PRO A 5 -4.33 10.03 -4.68
CA PRO A 5 -4.89 10.89 -3.65
C PRO A 5 -6.40 10.64 -3.47
N LEU A 6 -6.86 10.48 -2.24
CA LEU A 6 -8.28 10.27 -1.88
C LEU A 6 -8.83 11.40 -1.01
N GLY A 7 -8.23 12.60 -1.11
CA GLY A 7 -8.56 13.73 -0.23
C GLY A 7 -7.77 13.65 1.07
N GLY A 8 -8.36 13.13 2.15
CA GLY A 8 -7.70 13.05 3.46
C GLY A 8 -6.55 12.04 3.54
N SER A 9 -6.58 11.02 2.67
CA SER A 9 -5.61 9.93 2.63
C SER A 9 -5.01 9.77 1.23
N VAL A 10 -4.02 8.88 1.16
CA VAL A 10 -3.35 8.48 -0.06
C VAL A 10 -3.43 6.96 -0.13
N ARG A 11 -3.95 6.45 -1.25
CA ARG A 11 -3.88 5.04 -1.57
C ARG A 11 -2.61 4.75 -2.36
N VAL A 12 -1.84 3.78 -1.88
CA VAL A 12 -0.62 3.30 -2.50
C VAL A 12 -0.86 1.89 -3.02
N GLU A 13 -0.67 1.71 -4.33
CA GLU A 13 -0.69 0.39 -4.95
C GLU A 13 0.74 -0.10 -5.20
N LEU A 14 1.04 -1.26 -4.63
CA LEU A 14 2.32 -1.93 -4.69
C LEU A 14 2.21 -3.22 -5.51
N GLU A 15 3.31 -3.57 -6.16
CA GLU A 15 3.44 -4.88 -6.80
C GLU A 15 4.05 -5.86 -5.79
N ALA A 16 3.37 -7.00 -5.57
CA ALA A 16 3.88 -8.02 -4.67
C ALA A 16 4.95 -8.85 -5.37
N ARG A 17 6.03 -9.21 -4.65
CA ARG A 17 7.11 -10.05 -5.20
C ARG A 17 6.64 -11.42 -5.67
N THR A 18 5.58 -11.96 -5.06
CA THR A 18 4.99 -13.27 -5.38
C THR A 18 3.93 -13.20 -6.47
N GLY A 19 3.79 -12.04 -7.14
CA GLY A 19 2.68 -11.76 -8.03
C GLY A 19 1.45 -11.25 -7.26
N GLY A 20 0.62 -10.48 -7.96
CA GLY A 20 -0.54 -9.79 -7.38
C GLY A 20 -0.23 -8.35 -6.95
N ALA A 21 -1.27 -7.64 -6.53
CA ALA A 21 -1.18 -6.27 -6.06
C ALA A 21 -1.45 -6.21 -4.55
N LEU A 22 -0.69 -5.38 -3.85
CA LEU A 22 -1.01 -4.96 -2.49
C LEU A 22 -1.53 -3.53 -2.53
N GLU A 23 -2.53 -3.25 -1.71
CA GLU A 23 -3.09 -1.93 -1.52
C GLU A 23 -2.90 -1.51 -0.07
N ALA A 24 -2.43 -0.29 0.13
CA ALA A 24 -2.35 0.33 1.45
C ALA A 24 -2.93 1.73 1.39
N GLU A 25 -3.76 2.06 2.38
CA GLU A 25 -4.20 3.44 2.60
C GLU A 25 -3.36 4.04 3.72
N LEU A 26 -2.82 5.22 3.45
CA LEU A 26 -1.99 5.99 4.36
C LEU A 26 -2.63 7.35 4.58
N ASP A 27 -2.53 7.87 5.80
CA ASP A 27 -2.78 9.28 6.01
C ASP A 27 -1.71 10.13 5.27
N ARG A 28 -2.07 11.38 4.97
CA ARG A 28 -1.21 12.27 4.18
C ARG A 28 0.12 12.59 4.87
N ASP A 29 0.16 12.60 6.20
CA ASP A 29 1.36 12.96 6.95
C ASP A 29 2.35 11.79 7.02
N ALA A 30 1.87 10.58 7.27
CA ALA A 30 2.63 9.35 7.17
C ALA A 30 3.17 9.14 5.75
N TRP A 31 2.35 9.40 4.71
CA TRP A 31 2.84 9.36 3.33
C TRP A 31 4.00 10.33 3.10
N ARG A 32 3.86 11.59 3.55
CA ARG A 32 4.92 12.60 3.44
C ARG A 32 6.17 12.22 4.21
N ALA A 33 6.03 11.67 5.42
CA ALA A 33 7.14 11.23 6.25
C ALA A 33 7.91 10.05 5.63
N LEU A 34 7.20 9.15 4.93
CA LEU A 34 7.81 8.01 4.23
C LEU A 34 8.55 8.43 2.95
N ALA A 35 8.23 9.61 2.39
CA ALA A 35 8.82 10.16 1.16
C ALA A 35 8.80 9.22 -0.06
N LEU A 36 7.96 8.18 -0.02
CA LEU A 36 7.86 7.14 -1.04
C LEU A 36 7.50 7.73 -2.41
N GLN A 37 8.17 7.25 -3.44
CA GLN A 37 7.91 7.58 -4.84
C GLN A 37 7.50 6.34 -5.63
N VAL A 38 6.95 6.55 -6.83
CA VAL A 38 6.70 5.44 -7.76
C VAL A 38 8.03 4.85 -8.20
N GLY A 39 8.22 3.55 -7.96
CA GLY A 39 9.47 2.84 -8.25
C GLY A 39 10.22 2.42 -6.99
N ASP A 40 9.92 3.04 -5.85
CA ASP A 40 10.57 2.70 -4.59
C ASP A 40 10.17 1.31 -4.08
N GLY A 41 11.14 0.64 -3.45
CA GLY A 41 10.89 -0.56 -2.68
C GLY A 41 10.25 -0.22 -1.34
N ALA A 42 9.18 -0.93 -0.99
CA ALA A 42 8.50 -0.78 0.29
C ALA A 42 8.17 -2.14 0.91
N THR A 43 8.09 -2.20 2.24
CA THR A 43 7.57 -3.35 2.98
C THR A 43 6.20 -3.00 3.54
N ALA A 44 5.16 -3.67 3.07
CA ALA A 44 3.83 -3.58 3.67
C ALA A 44 3.78 -4.43 4.94
N VAL A 45 3.43 -3.83 6.08
CA VAL A 45 3.24 -4.53 7.36
C VAL A 45 1.73 -4.59 7.67
N PRO A 46 1.08 -5.75 7.50
CA PRO A 46 -0.35 -5.89 7.79
C PRO A 46 -0.63 -5.67 9.27
N ARG A 47 -1.63 -4.82 9.60
CA ARG A 47 -2.10 -4.65 10.98
C ARG A 47 -3.09 -5.74 11.41
N ALA A 48 -3.78 -6.33 10.44
CA ALA A 48 -4.70 -7.43 10.63
C ALA A 48 -4.67 -8.33 9.40
N VAL A 49 -4.89 -9.62 9.60
CA VAL A 49 -4.98 -10.62 8.54
C VAL A 49 -6.28 -11.38 8.72
N ARG A 50 -7.05 -11.51 7.64
CA ARG A 50 -8.20 -12.42 7.56
C ARG A 50 -7.91 -13.46 6.51
N VAL A 51 -8.20 -14.72 6.83
CA VAL A 51 -8.00 -15.86 5.95
C VAL A 51 -9.36 -16.43 5.58
N PHE A 52 -9.56 -16.69 4.30
CA PHE A 52 -10.78 -17.30 3.76
C PHE A 52 -10.42 -18.64 3.10
N PRO A 53 -11.29 -19.66 3.17
CA PRO A 53 -11.05 -20.92 2.48
C PRO A 53 -11.07 -20.74 0.96
N ALA A 54 -10.21 -21.47 0.25
CA ALA A 54 -10.29 -21.59 -1.20
C ALA A 54 -11.47 -22.52 -1.52
N HIS A 55 -12.52 -21.96 -2.13
CA HIS A 55 -13.67 -22.72 -2.60
C HIS A 55 -13.38 -23.36 -3.96
#